data_AF-A0A9N9P715-F1
#
_entry.id   AF-A0A9N9P715-F1
#
_cell.length_a   1.000
_cell.length_b   1.000
_cell.length_c   1.000
_cell.angle_alpha   90.00
_cell.angle_beta   90.00
_cell.angle_gamma   90.00
#
_symmetry.space_group_name_H-M   'P 1'
#
loop_
_entity.id
_entity.type
_entity.pdbx_description
1 polymer ?
#
loop_
_entity_poly.entity_id
_entity_poly.type
_entity_poly.pdbx_seq_one_letter_code
_entity_poly.pdbx_strand_id
1 'polypeptide(L)'
;LLLASSSWDATVRIWNVFERSKHVDVLRHTSDVLAVAFRPDGKQLAASTLDGQITFWNVENCDQIGSIEGRKDISGGRKANDRTTAANSSAKSFNSICYTADGSCVISGGNSKYICLYDVKEKLLIKKYQISHNLSLDGIREFLNSKHMTEAGPLDLIDQSGDLSDLEDRLDTSLPGTQKGDLSLRKTRPEIRTKCVKFSPTGRSWSAASTEGLLIYSLDELLLFDPFDLEMDITPSSILKTLNSKDYLKALVMSFRLNERYIIRQVYETIPPDDIELVIKDLPEKYIDKFFKFIAINIEESPHLEFHLLWIIKLLTTH
;
A
#
# COMPACT_ATOMS: atom_id res chain seq x y z
N LEU A 1 -25.91 4.99 -0.30
CA LEU A 1 -24.70 4.80 -1.15
C LEU A 1 -24.32 6.16 -1.70
N LEU A 2 -23.16 6.65 -1.30
CA LEU A 2 -22.61 7.93 -1.72
C LEU A 2 -21.66 7.70 -2.89
N LEU A 3 -21.75 8.55 -3.91
CA LEU A 3 -20.82 8.57 -5.03
C LEU A 3 -19.97 9.83 -4.90
N ALA A 4 -18.65 9.69 -4.91
CA ALA A 4 -17.75 10.83 -5.00
C ALA A 4 -17.17 10.93 -6.41
N SER A 5 -17.19 12.11 -6.98
CA SER A 5 -16.53 12.42 -8.25
C SER A 5 -15.49 13.51 -8.03
N SER A 6 -14.27 13.30 -8.49
CA SER A 6 -13.25 14.34 -8.61
C SER A 6 -13.17 14.86 -10.04
N SER A 7 -12.79 16.11 -10.19
CA SER A 7 -12.62 16.75 -11.48
C SER A 7 -11.43 17.71 -11.47
N TRP A 8 -10.96 18.05 -12.66
CA TRP A 8 -9.92 19.07 -12.88
C TRP A 8 -10.47 20.50 -12.78
N ASP A 9 -11.73 20.67 -12.38
CA ASP A 9 -12.29 21.96 -11.97
C ASP A 9 -11.91 22.34 -10.52
N ALA A 10 -10.93 21.64 -9.94
CA ALA A 10 -10.51 21.73 -8.54
C ALA A 10 -11.64 21.46 -7.53
N THR A 11 -12.64 20.65 -7.91
CA THR A 11 -13.72 20.25 -6.99
C THR A 11 -13.84 18.73 -6.85
N VAL A 12 -14.24 18.31 -5.64
CA VAL A 12 -14.82 16.99 -5.40
C VAL A 12 -16.29 17.18 -5.09
N ARG A 13 -17.13 16.40 -5.76
CA ARG A 13 -18.59 16.44 -5.55
C ARG A 13 -19.04 15.13 -4.97
N ILE A 14 -19.84 15.22 -3.91
CA ILE A 14 -20.46 14.07 -3.25
C ILE A 14 -21.93 14.04 -3.67
N TRP A 15 -22.36 12.91 -4.18
CA TRP A 15 -23.69 12.68 -4.73
C TRP A 15 -24.39 11.62 -3.89
N ASN A 16 -25.56 11.95 -3.37
CA ASN A 16 -26.46 10.95 -2.83
C ASN A 16 -27.39 10.44 -3.95
N VAL A 17 -27.08 9.26 -4.49
CA VAL A 17 -27.78 8.71 -5.67
C VAL A 17 -29.17 8.16 -5.31
N PHE A 18 -29.38 7.79 -4.04
CA PHE A 18 -30.58 7.07 -3.61
C PHE A 18 -31.64 7.98 -3.00
N GLU A 19 -31.25 9.16 -2.53
CA GLU A 19 -32.21 10.13 -2.03
C GLU A 19 -32.95 10.83 -3.15
N ARG A 20 -34.23 11.14 -2.89
CA ARG A 20 -35.06 11.96 -3.79
C ARG A 20 -34.53 13.40 -3.87
N SER A 21 -33.85 13.86 -2.81
CA SER A 21 -33.07 15.08 -2.80
C SER A 21 -31.81 14.90 -3.64
N LYS A 22 -31.72 15.64 -4.74
CA LYS A 22 -30.50 15.77 -5.55
C LYS A 22 -29.48 16.69 -4.87
N HIS A 23 -29.25 16.51 -3.57
CA HIS A 23 -28.27 17.29 -2.85
C HIS A 23 -26.87 16.90 -3.34
N VAL A 24 -26.06 17.91 -3.63
CA VAL A 24 -24.69 17.73 -4.11
C VAL A 24 -23.80 18.59 -3.26
N ASP A 25 -22.99 17.96 -2.44
CA ASP A 25 -22.01 18.67 -1.64
C ASP A 25 -20.74 18.88 -2.48
N VAL A 26 -20.24 20.12 -2.49
CA VAL A 26 -19.09 20.52 -3.29
C VAL A 26 -17.94 20.88 -2.37
N LEU A 27 -16.91 20.04 -2.38
CA LEU A 27 -15.65 20.26 -1.69
C LEU A 27 -14.71 20.99 -2.64
N ARG A 28 -14.26 22.19 -2.26
CA ARG A 28 -13.36 23.01 -3.07
C ARG A 28 -11.91 22.76 -2.67
N HIS A 29 -11.05 22.58 -3.67
CA HIS A 29 -9.61 22.42 -3.51
C HIS A 29 -8.87 23.60 -4.13
N THR A 30 -7.59 23.75 -3.78
CA THR A 30 -6.72 24.79 -4.33
C THR A 30 -6.26 24.50 -5.76
N SER A 31 -6.24 23.23 -6.15
CA SER A 31 -5.80 22.76 -7.47
C SER A 31 -6.56 21.52 -7.90
N ASP A 32 -6.36 21.13 -9.16
CA ASP A 32 -7.00 20.00 -9.82
C ASP A 32 -6.87 18.71 -9.01
N VAL A 33 -7.98 18.00 -8.87
CA VAL A 33 -8.03 16.75 -8.11
C VAL A 33 -7.78 15.59 -9.07
N LEU A 34 -6.80 14.75 -8.72
CA LEU A 34 -6.33 13.66 -9.58
C LEU A 34 -6.88 12.30 -9.17
N ALA A 35 -7.02 12.06 -7.87
CA ALA A 35 -7.58 10.82 -7.35
C ALA A 35 -8.35 11.07 -6.06
N VAL A 36 -9.33 10.20 -5.80
CA VAL A 36 -10.14 10.18 -4.59
C VAL A 36 -10.24 8.76 -4.07
N ALA A 37 -10.21 8.60 -2.75
CA ALA A 37 -10.40 7.33 -2.07
C ALA A 37 -11.29 7.52 -0.84
N PHE A 38 -12.28 6.66 -0.67
CA PHE A 38 -13.02 6.58 0.58
C PHE A 38 -12.23 5.78 1.61
N ARG A 39 -12.32 6.20 2.86
CA ARG A 39 -11.97 5.34 3.99
C ARG A 39 -12.99 4.19 4.07
N PRO A 40 -12.59 2.99 4.51
CA PRO A 40 -13.50 1.84 4.59
C PRO A 40 -14.75 2.05 5.46
N ASP A 41 -14.70 2.97 6.42
CA ASP A 41 -15.84 3.37 7.25
C ASP A 41 -16.86 4.27 6.52
N GLY A 42 -16.51 4.81 5.36
CA GLY A 42 -17.34 5.73 4.57
C GLY A 42 -17.46 7.15 5.14
N LYS A 43 -16.89 7.43 6.32
CA LYS A 43 -17.01 8.72 7.00
C LYS A 43 -15.97 9.75 6.53
N GLN A 44 -14.86 9.25 6.00
CA GLN A 44 -13.74 10.07 5.58
C GLN A 44 -13.41 9.84 4.10
N LEU A 45 -13.02 10.91 3.42
CA LEU A 45 -12.60 10.90 2.02
C LEU A 45 -11.21 11.54 1.89
N ALA A 46 -10.28 10.86 1.20
CA ALA A 46 -8.99 11.40 0.82
C ALA A 46 -9.01 11.82 -0.65
N ALA A 47 -8.43 12.98 -0.96
CA ALA A 47 -8.28 13.48 -2.32
C ALA A 47 -6.83 13.95 -2.55
N SER A 48 -6.19 13.49 -3.63
CA SER A 48 -4.90 14.01 -4.09
C SER A 48 -5.11 15.15 -5.07
N THR A 49 -4.32 16.19 -4.89
CA THR A 49 -4.28 17.33 -5.80
C THR A 49 -3.04 17.32 -6.68
N LEU A 50 -3.08 18.11 -7.76
CA LEU A 50 -1.94 18.31 -8.66
C LEU A 50 -0.73 18.93 -7.95
N ASP A 51 -0.94 19.71 -6.88
CA ASP A 51 0.14 20.28 -6.07
C ASP A 51 0.90 19.24 -5.24
N GLY A 52 0.45 17.98 -5.24
CA GLY A 52 1.04 16.90 -4.45
C GLY A 52 0.57 16.89 -2.99
N GLN A 53 -0.53 17.58 -2.69
CA GLN A 53 -1.17 17.50 -1.37
C GLN A 53 -2.21 16.38 -1.35
N ILE A 54 -2.35 15.74 -0.19
CA ILE A 54 -3.44 14.80 0.09
C ILE A 54 -4.32 15.47 1.14
N THR A 55 -5.56 15.78 0.76
CA THR A 55 -6.53 16.44 1.64
C THR A 55 -7.55 15.43 2.15
N PHE A 56 -7.90 15.54 3.42
CA PHE A 56 -8.86 14.67 4.09
C PHE A 56 -10.12 15.44 4.44
N TRP A 57 -11.26 14.87 4.09
CA TRP A 57 -12.58 15.46 4.25
C TRP A 57 -13.47 14.57 5.09
N ASN A 58 -14.27 15.18 5.96
CA ASN A 58 -15.40 14.52 6.58
C ASN A 58 -16.58 14.53 5.60
N VAL A 59 -17.13 13.36 5.32
CA VAL A 59 -18.22 13.18 4.35
C VAL A 59 -19.55 13.70 4.90
N GLU A 60 -19.78 13.60 6.21
CA GLU A 60 -21.06 14.01 6.83
C GLU A 60 -21.17 15.54 6.94
N ASN A 61 -20.10 16.20 7.38
CA ASN A 61 -20.09 17.65 7.60
C ASN A 61 -19.54 18.45 6.42
N CYS A 62 -18.94 17.77 5.43
CA CYS A 62 -18.23 18.40 4.31
C CYS A 62 -17.07 19.34 4.72
N ASP A 63 -16.49 19.10 5.89
CA ASP A 63 -15.38 19.88 6.44
C ASP A 63 -14.02 19.22 6.17
N GLN A 64 -12.99 20.04 5.96
CA GLN A 64 -11.62 19.57 5.83
C GLN A 64 -11.04 19.21 7.21
N ILE A 65 -10.72 17.93 7.42
CA ILE A 65 -10.11 17.42 8.67
C ILE A 65 -8.60 17.69 8.69
N GLY A 66 -7.97 17.73 7.52
CA GLY A 66 -6.55 18.01 7.41
C GLY A 66 -5.99 17.85 6.01
N SER A 67 -4.68 18.06 5.91
CA SER A 67 -3.91 17.90 4.68
C SER A 67 -2.51 17.39 4.99
N ILE A 68 -1.95 16.62 4.06
CA ILE A 68 -0.56 16.17 4.04
C ILE A 68 0.10 16.82 2.83
N GLU A 69 1.25 17.45 3.03
CA GLU A 69 2.07 18.00 1.95
C GLU A 69 3.10 16.97 1.48
N GLY A 70 2.76 16.17 0.46
CA GLY A 70 3.62 15.08 -0.02
C GLY A 70 4.55 15.44 -1.18
N ARG A 71 4.55 16.70 -1.64
CA ARG A 71 5.32 17.15 -2.82
C ARG A 71 6.81 16.83 -2.71
N LYS A 72 7.40 17.01 -1.52
CA LYS A 72 8.81 16.70 -1.26
C LYS A 72 9.07 15.20 -1.21
N ASP A 73 8.13 14.43 -0.65
CA ASP A 73 8.28 12.98 -0.48
C ASP A 73 8.24 12.23 -1.81
N ILE A 74 7.35 12.63 -2.71
CA ILE A 74 7.25 12.05 -4.06
C ILE A 74 8.34 12.59 -4.99
N SER A 75 8.97 13.72 -4.67
CA SER A 75 9.98 14.30 -5.54
C SER A 75 11.16 13.34 -5.71
N GLY A 76 11.35 12.86 -6.95
CA GLY A 76 12.44 11.94 -7.27
C GLY A 76 12.48 11.61 -8.75
N GLY A 77 13.68 11.46 -9.29
CA GLY A 77 13.89 11.17 -10.70
C GLY A 77 14.07 12.41 -11.58
N ARG A 78 15.00 12.30 -12.54
CA ARG A 78 15.18 13.21 -13.67
C ARG A 78 15.13 12.37 -14.94
N LYS A 79 14.41 12.88 -15.94
CA LYS A 79 14.33 12.23 -17.25
C LYS A 79 15.56 12.57 -18.09
N ALA A 80 15.99 11.69 -18.97
CA ALA A 80 17.15 11.93 -19.85
C ALA A 80 16.94 13.12 -20.79
N ASN A 81 15.69 13.34 -21.22
CA ASN A 81 15.30 14.47 -22.06
C ASN A 81 15.00 15.76 -21.26
N ASP A 82 14.97 15.71 -19.93
CA ASP A 82 14.60 16.85 -19.09
C ASP A 82 15.77 17.81 -18.91
N ARG A 83 15.55 19.04 -19.36
CA ARG A 83 16.51 20.15 -19.24
C ARG A 83 16.46 20.82 -17.87
N THR A 84 15.44 20.54 -17.07
CA THR A 84 15.34 21.02 -15.69
C THR A 84 15.98 20.04 -14.71
N THR A 85 16.37 20.54 -13.54
CA THR A 85 16.87 19.70 -12.46
C THR A 85 15.73 18.90 -11.83
N ALA A 86 16.03 17.74 -11.22
CA ALA A 86 15.02 16.88 -10.60
C ALA A 86 14.12 17.61 -9.56
N ALA A 87 14.68 18.63 -8.90
CA ALA A 87 14.01 19.46 -7.90
C ALA A 87 13.04 20.50 -8.49
N ASN A 88 13.35 21.01 -9.69
CA ASN A 88 12.53 22.00 -10.39
C ASN A 88 11.62 21.38 -11.46
N SER A 89 11.74 20.07 -11.69
CA SER A 89 10.92 19.33 -12.65
C SER A 89 9.44 19.39 -12.23
N SER A 90 8.61 19.83 -13.17
CA SER A 90 7.17 20.02 -12.98
C SER A 90 6.42 18.67 -13.00
N ALA A 91 5.36 18.59 -12.18
CA ALA A 91 4.33 17.54 -12.16
C ALA A 91 4.69 16.18 -11.52
N LYS A 92 5.22 16.20 -10.28
CA LYS A 92 5.19 15.02 -9.41
C LYS A 92 4.01 15.13 -8.46
N SER A 93 2.94 14.43 -8.82
CA SER A 93 1.69 14.37 -8.09
C SER A 93 1.26 12.92 -7.88
N PHE A 94 0.40 12.71 -6.89
CA PHE A 94 -0.21 11.41 -6.66
C PHE A 94 -1.41 11.22 -7.58
N ASN A 95 -1.32 10.26 -8.50
CA ASN A 95 -2.40 9.93 -9.43
C ASN A 95 -3.30 8.79 -8.92
N SER A 96 -2.89 8.11 -7.85
CA SER A 96 -3.62 7.01 -7.26
C SER A 96 -3.43 7.06 -5.76
N ILE A 97 -4.53 6.95 -5.03
CA ILE A 97 -4.55 6.82 -3.58
C ILE A 97 -5.40 5.62 -3.20
N CYS A 98 -5.02 4.91 -2.14
CA CYS A 98 -5.84 3.88 -1.51
C CYS A 98 -5.68 3.94 0.01
N TYR A 99 -6.79 3.81 0.73
CA TYR A 99 -6.75 3.55 2.17
C TYR A 99 -6.33 2.10 2.44
N THR A 100 -5.77 1.84 3.62
CA THR A 100 -5.70 0.50 4.19
C THR A 100 -7.10 -0.02 4.50
N ALA A 101 -7.24 -1.35 4.60
CA ALA A 101 -8.51 -1.99 4.97
C ALA A 101 -9.01 -1.53 6.37
N ASP A 102 -8.09 -1.20 7.28
CA ASP A 102 -8.41 -0.66 8.61
C ASP A 102 -8.69 0.85 8.59
N GLY A 103 -8.34 1.54 7.49
CA GLY A 103 -8.47 2.98 7.33
C GLY A 103 -7.47 3.83 8.13
N SER A 104 -6.49 3.19 8.78
CA SER A 104 -5.43 3.85 9.57
C SER A 104 -4.41 4.58 8.70
N CYS A 105 -4.05 4.00 7.56
CA CYS A 105 -2.99 4.52 6.68
C CYS A 105 -3.52 4.72 5.27
N VAL A 106 -2.79 5.53 4.51
CA VAL A 106 -3.06 5.81 3.10
C VAL A 106 -1.80 5.60 2.30
N ILE A 107 -1.90 4.82 1.23
CA ILE A 107 -0.84 4.64 0.26
C ILE A 107 -1.13 5.47 -0.99
N SER A 108 -0.10 6.13 -1.49
CA SER A 108 -0.20 7.03 -2.62
C SER A 108 0.93 6.75 -3.63
N GLY A 109 0.52 6.54 -4.89
CA GLY A 109 1.39 6.39 -6.05
C GLY A 109 1.16 7.50 -7.06
N GLY A 110 2.11 7.68 -7.96
CA GLY A 110 2.15 8.81 -8.89
C GLY A 110 3.09 8.60 -10.07
N ASN A 111 3.30 9.69 -10.81
CA ASN A 111 4.29 9.77 -11.89
C ASN A 111 5.69 10.02 -11.30
N SER A 112 6.12 9.14 -10.39
CA SER A 112 7.42 9.16 -9.75
C SER A 112 7.89 7.73 -9.50
N LYS A 113 9.17 7.60 -9.12
CA LYS A 113 9.78 6.33 -8.70
C LYS A 113 9.42 5.92 -7.28
N TYR A 114 8.78 6.80 -6.51
CA TYR A 114 8.42 6.56 -5.12
C TYR A 114 6.93 6.29 -4.94
N ILE A 115 6.63 5.35 -4.04
CA ILE A 115 5.32 5.15 -3.43
C ILE A 115 5.44 5.55 -1.97
N CYS A 116 4.49 6.34 -1.49
CA CYS A 116 4.50 6.86 -0.13
C CYS A 116 3.35 6.24 0.66
N LEU A 117 3.65 5.84 1.90
CA LEU A 117 2.67 5.37 2.87
C LEU A 117 2.60 6.38 4.02
N TYR A 118 1.42 6.92 4.25
CA TYR A 118 1.14 7.94 5.25
C TYR A 118 0.22 7.40 6.34
N ASP A 119 0.44 7.84 7.57
CA ASP A 119 -0.54 7.69 8.65
C ASP A 119 -1.61 8.77 8.51
N VAL A 120 -2.88 8.39 8.61
CA VAL A 120 -4.03 9.31 8.52
C VAL A 120 -4.19 10.11 9.81
N LYS A 121 -3.90 9.50 10.96
CA LYS A 121 -4.10 10.13 12.27
C LYS A 121 -3.03 11.19 12.54
N GLU A 122 -1.77 10.78 12.47
CA GLU A 122 -0.63 11.65 12.73
C GLU A 122 -0.25 12.50 11.52
N LYS A 123 -0.76 12.18 10.32
CA LYS A 123 -0.48 12.91 9.06
C LYS A 123 1.01 12.89 8.69
N LEU A 124 1.73 11.84 9.09
CA LEU A 124 3.16 11.65 8.86
C LEU A 124 3.44 10.58 7.81
N LEU A 125 4.57 10.72 7.12
CA LEU A 125 5.09 9.66 6.25
C LEU A 125 5.62 8.51 7.11
N ILE A 126 5.01 7.33 6.98
CA ILE A 126 5.47 6.11 7.65
C ILE A 126 6.65 5.52 6.86
N LYS A 127 6.47 5.34 5.55
CA LYS A 127 7.46 4.66 4.72
C LYS A 127 7.41 5.11 3.28
N LYS A 128 8.58 5.18 2.66
CA LYS A 128 8.77 5.45 1.23
C LYS A 128 9.37 4.23 0.56
N TYR A 129 8.74 3.76 -0.51
CA TYR A 129 9.16 2.61 -1.30
C TYR A 129 9.68 3.08 -2.65
N GLN A 130 10.86 2.63 -3.03
CA GLN A 130 11.37 2.79 -4.38
C GLN A 130 10.90 1.61 -5.24
N ILE A 131 10.21 1.92 -6.33
CA ILE A 131 9.55 0.95 -7.21
C ILE A 131 10.57 0.10 -7.97
N SER A 132 11.65 0.72 -8.46
CA SER A 132 12.67 0.06 -9.27
C SER A 132 14.06 0.69 -9.10
N HIS A 133 15.08 -0.13 -9.32
CA HIS A 133 16.49 0.27 -9.43
C HIS A 133 17.03 0.10 -10.86
N ASN A 134 16.19 -0.31 -11.82
CA ASN A 134 16.59 -0.64 -13.18
C ASN A 134 16.89 0.57 -14.05
N LEU A 135 18.16 0.79 -14.37
CA LEU A 135 18.62 2.00 -15.08
C LEU A 135 18.21 2.09 -16.55
N SER A 136 17.60 1.05 -17.13
CA SER A 136 17.05 1.12 -18.48
C SER A 136 15.80 2.01 -18.57
N LEU A 137 15.12 2.23 -17.44
CA LEU A 137 13.96 3.11 -17.35
C LEU A 137 14.36 4.54 -17.05
N ASP A 138 13.58 5.46 -17.59
CA ASP A 138 13.78 6.88 -17.35
C ASP A 138 13.17 7.33 -16.01
N GLY A 139 13.77 8.33 -15.36
CA GLY A 139 13.24 8.90 -14.12
C GLY A 139 13.58 8.16 -12.83
N ILE A 140 14.56 7.24 -12.82
CA ILE A 140 15.02 6.57 -11.58
C ILE A 140 16.10 7.36 -10.86
N ARG A 141 17.09 7.85 -11.59
CA ARG A 141 18.17 8.66 -11.03
C ARG A 141 17.72 10.10 -10.88
N GLU A 142 18.04 10.71 -9.74
CA GLU A 142 17.87 12.17 -9.56
C GLU A 142 19.01 12.94 -10.22
N PHE A 143 20.23 12.40 -10.09
CA PHE A 143 21.43 12.94 -10.70
C PHE A 143 21.89 12.02 -11.82
N LEU A 144 21.81 12.52 -13.06
CA LEU A 144 22.36 11.85 -14.22
C LEU A 144 23.89 12.02 -14.23
N ASN A 145 24.59 11.03 -14.77
CA ASN A 145 26.04 11.06 -14.85
C ASN A 145 26.49 12.02 -15.96
N SER A 146 27.32 13.01 -15.60
CA SER A 146 27.83 14.00 -16.57
C SER A 146 28.69 13.38 -17.66
N LYS A 147 29.26 12.19 -17.45
CA LYS A 147 30.01 11.46 -18.50
C LYS A 147 29.15 11.12 -19.72
N HIS A 148 27.84 11.01 -19.56
CA HIS A 148 26.91 10.74 -20.66
C HIS A 148 26.37 12.03 -21.31
N MET A 149 26.91 13.20 -20.96
CA MET A 149 26.59 14.46 -21.64
C MET A 149 27.71 14.80 -22.60
N THR A 150 27.40 14.86 -23.89
CA THR A 150 28.31 15.29 -24.96
C THR A 150 27.92 16.67 -25.48
N GLU A 151 28.74 17.25 -26.35
CA GLU A 151 28.47 18.54 -27.01
C GLU A 151 27.17 18.52 -27.85
N ALA A 152 26.80 17.35 -28.36
CA ALA A 152 25.57 17.13 -29.14
C ALA A 152 24.37 16.73 -28.26
N GLY A 153 24.52 16.71 -26.93
CA GLY A 153 23.47 16.33 -25.98
C GLY A 153 23.74 15.01 -25.26
N PRO A 154 22.73 14.45 -24.56
CA PRO A 154 22.85 13.19 -23.84
C PRO A 154 23.14 12.03 -24.80
N LEU A 155 24.18 11.24 -24.50
CA LEU A 155 24.58 10.07 -25.26
C LEU A 155 23.44 9.03 -25.37
N ASP A 156 22.63 8.91 -24.31
CA ASP A 156 21.48 8.01 -24.24
C ASP A 156 20.34 8.33 -25.23
N LEU A 157 20.34 9.52 -25.82
CA LEU A 157 19.31 9.96 -26.79
C LEU A 157 19.79 9.83 -28.25
N ILE A 158 21.04 9.43 -28.47
CA ILE A 158 21.56 9.19 -29.81
C ILE A 158 20.91 7.92 -30.36
N ASP A 159 20.33 8.04 -31.55
CA ASP A 159 19.76 6.91 -32.26
C ASP A 159 20.88 6.02 -32.83
N GLN A 160 20.95 4.77 -32.34
CA GLN A 160 21.93 3.76 -32.74
C GLN A 160 21.28 2.63 -33.54
N SER A 161 19.99 2.75 -33.91
CA SER A 161 19.27 1.71 -34.65
C SER A 161 19.96 1.33 -35.96
N GLY A 162 20.60 2.30 -36.63
CA GLY A 162 21.34 2.07 -37.87
C GLY A 162 22.53 1.10 -37.76
N ASP A 163 23.07 0.90 -36.55
CA ASP A 163 24.21 0.01 -36.30
C ASP A 163 23.79 -1.46 -36.05
N LEU A 164 22.48 -1.75 -36.04
CA LEU A 164 21.94 -3.09 -35.81
C LEU A 164 22.10 -3.99 -37.05
N SER A 165 22.26 -5.30 -36.82
CA SER A 165 22.51 -6.29 -37.89
C SER A 165 21.30 -6.47 -38.79
N ASP A 166 20.12 -6.55 -38.19
CA ASP A 166 18.91 -7.01 -38.83
C ASP A 166 18.13 -5.83 -39.42
N LEU A 167 17.52 -6.04 -40.59
CA LEU A 167 16.79 -4.97 -41.28
C LEU A 167 15.55 -4.52 -40.50
N GLU A 168 14.87 -5.45 -39.84
CA GLU A 168 13.66 -5.17 -39.07
C GLU A 168 13.96 -4.20 -37.90
N ASP A 169 15.11 -4.35 -37.25
CA ASP A 169 15.52 -3.48 -36.15
C ASP A 169 16.04 -2.11 -36.62
N ARG A 170 16.58 -2.02 -37.85
CA ARG A 170 16.99 -0.75 -38.48
C ARG A 170 15.81 0.09 -38.97
N LEU A 171 14.66 -0.53 -39.23
CA LEU A 171 13.49 0.14 -39.79
C LEU A 171 12.74 0.93 -38.70
N ASP A 172 12.82 2.25 -38.77
CA ASP A 172 12.05 3.12 -37.90
C ASP A 172 10.62 3.34 -38.42
N THR A 173 9.65 2.73 -37.74
CA THR A 173 8.21 2.88 -38.01
C THR A 173 7.51 3.80 -37.01
N SER A 174 8.28 4.49 -36.15
CA SER A 174 7.71 5.34 -35.10
C SER A 174 7.04 6.59 -35.67
N LEU A 175 5.90 6.96 -35.09
CA LEU A 175 5.21 8.18 -35.44
C LEU A 175 5.64 9.33 -34.51
N PRO A 176 5.97 10.51 -35.05
CA PRO A 176 6.41 11.64 -34.25
C PRO A 176 5.29 12.09 -33.30
N GLY A 177 5.65 12.35 -32.04
CA GLY A 177 4.74 12.91 -31.02
C GLY A 177 3.83 11.90 -30.32
N THR A 178 3.98 10.60 -30.58
CA THR A 178 3.18 9.56 -29.91
C THR A 178 3.63 9.34 -28.46
N GLN A 179 2.79 9.73 -27.49
CA GLN A 179 3.07 9.54 -26.06
C GLN A 179 2.43 8.27 -25.46
N LYS A 180 1.40 7.74 -26.10
CA LYS A 180 0.66 6.52 -25.71
C LYS A 180 0.47 5.64 -26.94
N GLY A 181 0.55 4.33 -26.77
CA GLY A 181 0.51 3.34 -27.86
C GLY A 181 1.56 2.24 -27.67
N ASP A 182 1.78 1.45 -28.72
CA ASP A 182 2.72 0.32 -28.71
C ASP A 182 4.14 0.78 -28.41
N LEU A 183 4.87 -0.05 -27.64
CA LEU A 183 6.22 0.28 -27.18
C LEU A 183 7.24 0.28 -28.34
N SER A 184 7.05 -0.62 -29.32
CA SER A 184 7.89 -0.72 -30.53
C SER A 184 7.80 0.52 -31.43
N LEU A 185 6.71 1.29 -31.32
CA LEU A 185 6.50 2.51 -32.10
C LEU A 185 7.03 3.77 -31.40
N ARG A 186 7.76 3.64 -30.29
CA ARG A 186 8.31 4.78 -29.54
C ARG A 186 9.83 4.84 -29.63
N LYS A 187 10.33 6.07 -29.78
CA LYS A 187 11.77 6.37 -29.72
C LYS A 187 12.31 6.62 -28.31
N THR A 188 11.44 6.90 -27.35
CA THR A 188 11.84 7.29 -26.00
C THR A 188 11.80 6.11 -25.04
N ARG A 189 12.80 6.03 -24.14
CA ARG A 189 12.81 5.08 -23.03
C ARG A 189 11.52 5.20 -22.20
N PRO A 190 10.95 4.08 -21.72
CA PRO A 190 9.79 4.11 -20.85
C PRO A 190 10.12 4.77 -19.50
N GLU A 191 9.23 5.62 -19.04
CA GLU A 191 9.37 6.37 -17.79
C GLU A 191 8.86 5.55 -16.59
N ILE A 192 9.59 5.53 -15.48
CA ILE A 192 9.09 4.91 -14.25
C ILE A 192 7.89 5.70 -13.71
N ARG A 193 6.79 4.99 -13.48
CA ARG A 193 5.59 5.56 -12.85
C ARG A 193 4.74 4.45 -12.26
N THR A 194 3.91 4.82 -11.30
CA THR A 194 2.80 3.98 -10.84
C THR A 194 1.51 4.46 -11.47
N LYS A 195 0.74 3.54 -12.03
CA LYS A 195 -0.58 3.83 -12.59
C LYS A 195 -1.68 3.70 -11.54
N CYS A 196 -1.56 2.69 -10.68
CA CYS A 196 -2.52 2.41 -9.64
C CYS A 196 -1.82 1.73 -8.46
N VAL A 197 -2.30 2.01 -7.25
CA VAL A 197 -1.90 1.34 -6.02
C VAL A 197 -3.16 0.89 -5.29
N LYS A 198 -3.16 -0.34 -4.80
CA LYS A 198 -4.28 -0.93 -4.06
C LYS A 198 -3.78 -1.78 -2.90
N PHE A 199 -4.40 -1.63 -1.75
CA PHE A 199 -4.27 -2.59 -0.66
C PHE A 199 -5.08 -3.85 -0.94
N SER A 200 -4.57 -4.98 -0.47
CA SER A 200 -5.36 -6.20 -0.35
C SER A 200 -6.49 -5.96 0.65
N PRO A 201 -7.71 -6.46 0.39
CA PRO A 201 -8.79 -6.45 1.36
C PRO A 201 -8.41 -7.13 2.69
N THR A 202 -7.45 -8.07 2.67
CA THR A 202 -6.93 -8.74 3.87
C THR A 202 -5.96 -7.88 4.69
N GLY A 203 -5.57 -6.69 4.21
CA GLY A 203 -4.73 -5.72 4.92
C GLY A 203 -3.23 -6.03 4.98
N ARG A 204 -2.80 -7.27 4.71
CA ARG A 204 -1.39 -7.72 4.84
C ARG A 204 -0.47 -7.35 3.68
N SER A 205 -1.05 -7.06 2.53
CA SER A 205 -0.31 -6.82 1.30
C SER A 205 -0.92 -5.66 0.53
N TRP A 206 -0.13 -5.10 -0.37
CA TRP A 206 -0.58 -4.13 -1.35
C TRP A 206 0.14 -4.36 -2.67
N SER A 207 -0.46 -3.88 -3.73
CA SER A 207 0.06 -4.00 -5.08
C SER A 207 0.17 -2.64 -5.74
N ALA A 208 1.17 -2.49 -6.60
CA ALA A 208 1.33 -1.32 -7.44
C ALA A 208 1.61 -1.73 -8.87
N ALA A 209 0.80 -1.21 -9.78
CA ALA A 209 1.02 -1.35 -11.22
C ALA A 209 2.06 -0.32 -11.66
N SER A 210 3.30 -0.78 -11.83
CA SER A 210 4.42 0.01 -12.33
C SER A 210 4.58 -0.18 -13.84
N THR A 211 5.58 0.47 -14.42
CA THR A 211 5.96 0.24 -15.83
C THR A 211 6.71 -1.06 -16.05
N GLU A 212 7.30 -1.64 -15.00
CA GLU A 212 7.96 -2.95 -15.08
C GLU A 212 6.96 -4.10 -14.99
N GLY A 213 5.85 -3.88 -14.30
CA GLY A 213 4.82 -4.89 -14.11
C GLY A 213 3.97 -4.62 -12.87
N LEU A 214 3.44 -5.69 -12.30
CA LEU A 214 2.69 -5.64 -11.04
C LEU A 214 3.63 -5.98 -9.89
N LEU A 215 3.97 -4.99 -9.08
CA LEU A 215 4.72 -5.21 -7.84
C LEU A 215 3.75 -5.55 -6.73
N ILE A 216 4.04 -6.62 -5.98
CA ILE A 216 3.28 -7.02 -4.80
C ILE A 216 4.21 -6.95 -3.60
N TYR A 217 3.80 -6.16 -2.61
CA TYR A 217 4.49 -6.03 -1.34
C TYR A 217 3.61 -6.67 -0.26
N SER A 218 4.20 -7.52 0.56
CA SER A 218 3.56 -8.14 1.72
C SER A 218 4.38 -7.86 2.97
N LEU A 219 3.72 -7.89 4.11
CA LEU A 219 4.37 -7.90 5.41
C LEU A 219 4.89 -9.30 5.70
N ASP A 220 6.17 -9.42 6.04
CA ASP A 220 6.77 -10.70 6.46
C ASP A 220 6.89 -10.70 7.98
N GLU A 221 6.00 -11.42 8.65
CA GLU A 221 5.96 -11.54 10.12
C GLU A 221 7.01 -12.54 10.65
N LEU A 222 7.60 -13.38 9.80
CA LEU A 222 8.52 -14.44 10.26
C LEU A 222 9.91 -13.92 10.63
N LEU A 223 10.31 -12.77 10.06
CA LEU A 223 11.66 -12.23 10.22
C LEU A 223 11.75 -11.10 11.27
N LEU A 224 10.61 -10.58 11.73
CA LEU A 224 10.56 -9.46 12.66
C LEU A 224 10.07 -9.93 14.03
N PHE A 225 10.95 -9.84 15.03
CA PHE A 225 10.55 -10.02 16.42
C PHE A 225 9.84 -8.75 16.92
N ASP A 226 8.51 -8.79 16.99
CA ASP A 226 7.66 -7.69 17.45
C ASP A 226 6.75 -8.16 18.59
N PRO A 227 7.27 -8.25 19.84
CA PRO A 227 6.51 -8.77 20.95
C PRO A 227 5.45 -7.75 21.43
N PHE A 228 4.37 -8.27 22.00
CA PHE A 228 3.28 -7.46 22.53
C PHE A 228 3.27 -7.49 24.05
N ASP A 229 3.61 -6.35 24.67
CA ASP A 229 3.60 -6.18 26.13
C ASP A 229 4.41 -7.29 26.83
N LEU A 230 5.72 -7.40 26.54
CA LEU A 230 6.56 -8.51 27.00
C LEU A 230 7.06 -8.29 28.45
N GLU A 231 7.05 -9.37 29.24
CA GLU A 231 7.64 -9.44 30.57
C GLU A 231 8.86 -10.40 30.58
N MET A 232 9.76 -10.24 31.55
CA MET A 232 10.98 -11.06 31.65
C MET A 232 10.69 -12.56 31.84
N ASP A 233 9.55 -12.91 32.44
CA ASP A 233 9.17 -14.31 32.72
C ASP A 233 8.59 -15.03 31.49
N ILE A 234 8.33 -14.29 30.40
CA ILE A 234 7.72 -14.80 29.17
C ILE A 234 8.83 -15.23 28.21
N THR A 235 9.16 -16.52 28.28
CA THR A 235 10.12 -17.17 27.39
C THR A 235 9.49 -18.40 26.74
N PRO A 236 9.99 -18.86 25.57
CA PRO A 236 9.50 -20.08 24.94
C PRO A 236 9.48 -21.29 25.88
N SER A 237 10.51 -21.43 26.72
CA SER A 237 10.60 -22.51 27.71
C SER A 237 9.55 -22.40 28.82
N SER A 238 9.26 -21.18 29.29
CA SER A 238 8.19 -20.91 30.24
C SER A 238 6.83 -21.29 29.67
N ILE A 239 6.55 -20.93 28.41
CA ILE A 239 5.30 -21.27 27.70
C ILE A 239 5.14 -22.78 27.61
N LEU A 240 6.16 -23.50 27.17
CA LEU A 240 6.14 -24.97 27.08
C LEU A 240 5.94 -25.62 28.45
N LYS A 241 6.51 -25.05 29.51
CA LYS A 241 6.30 -25.52 30.88
C LYS A 241 4.85 -25.31 31.34
N THR A 242 4.23 -24.17 31.02
CA THR A 242 2.82 -23.91 31.33
C THR A 242 1.84 -24.80 30.56
N LEU A 243 2.19 -25.12 29.32
CA LEU A 243 1.47 -26.06 28.47
C LEU A 243 1.53 -27.49 29.03
N ASN A 244 2.71 -27.91 29.52
CA ASN A 244 2.86 -29.20 30.21
C ASN A 244 2.07 -29.28 31.53
N SER A 245 1.88 -28.14 32.21
CA SER A 245 1.01 -28.07 33.40
C SER A 245 -0.49 -27.98 33.08
N LYS A 246 -0.88 -28.04 31.80
CA LYS A 246 -2.27 -27.93 31.30
C LYS A 246 -2.97 -26.61 31.62
N ASP A 247 -2.20 -25.54 31.81
CA ASP A 247 -2.77 -24.19 31.93
C ASP A 247 -2.82 -23.54 30.54
N TYR A 248 -3.84 -23.92 29.77
CA TYR A 248 -3.96 -23.61 28.35
C TYR A 248 -4.17 -22.12 28.08
N LEU A 249 -5.04 -21.46 28.85
CA LEU A 249 -5.31 -20.03 28.72
C LEU A 249 -4.03 -19.22 28.92
N LYS A 250 -3.29 -19.51 30.00
CA LYS A 250 -2.04 -18.81 30.31
C LYS A 250 -0.98 -19.04 29.24
N ALA A 251 -0.82 -20.28 28.79
CA ALA A 251 0.11 -20.62 27.71
C ALA A 251 -0.22 -19.87 26.41
N LEU A 252 -1.52 -19.74 26.08
CA LEU A 252 -1.98 -19.04 24.88
C LEU A 252 -1.78 -17.53 24.97
N VAL A 253 -2.08 -16.92 26.12
CA VAL A 253 -1.84 -15.48 26.31
C VAL A 253 -0.33 -15.18 26.27
N MET A 254 0.50 -16.02 26.91
CA MET A 254 1.96 -15.85 26.86
C MET A 254 2.52 -15.97 25.44
N SER A 255 1.99 -16.89 24.62
CA SER A 255 2.41 -17.01 23.23
C SER A 255 2.01 -15.80 22.39
N PHE A 256 0.84 -15.21 22.60
CA PHE A 256 0.45 -13.95 21.96
C PHE A 256 1.25 -12.74 22.43
N ARG A 257 1.70 -12.71 23.71
CA ARG A 257 2.60 -11.68 24.22
C ARG A 257 3.99 -11.77 23.59
N LEU A 258 4.50 -12.99 23.41
CA LEU A 258 5.77 -13.20 22.72
C LEU A 258 5.68 -12.96 21.21
N ASN A 259 4.48 -13.15 20.63
CA ASN A 259 4.14 -12.91 19.22
C ASN A 259 4.97 -13.72 18.21
N GLU A 260 5.36 -14.94 18.60
CA GLU A 260 6.14 -15.85 17.76
C GLU A 260 5.25 -16.93 17.14
N ARG A 261 5.12 -16.92 15.80
CA ARG A 261 4.13 -17.73 15.09
C ARG A 261 4.28 -19.24 15.34
N TYR A 262 5.51 -19.73 15.45
CA TYR A 262 5.76 -21.15 15.70
C TYR A 262 5.28 -21.58 17.10
N ILE A 263 5.45 -20.73 18.12
CA ILE A 263 5.02 -21.01 19.49
C ILE A 263 3.51 -20.93 19.59
N ILE A 264 2.90 -19.90 19.00
CA ILE A 264 1.44 -19.75 18.98
C ILE A 264 0.82 -20.98 18.31
N ARG A 265 1.37 -21.46 17.19
CA ARG A 265 0.93 -22.68 16.52
C ARG A 265 1.08 -23.92 17.38
N GLN A 266 2.22 -24.07 18.04
CA GLN A 266 2.45 -25.20 18.93
C GLN A 266 1.45 -25.21 20.11
N VAL A 267 1.22 -24.07 20.76
CA VAL A 267 0.22 -23.97 21.84
C VAL A 267 -1.18 -24.26 21.28
N TYR A 268 -1.54 -23.62 20.18
CA TYR A 268 -2.85 -23.76 19.53
C TYR A 268 -3.18 -25.22 19.17
N GLU A 269 -2.25 -25.96 18.58
CA GLU A 269 -2.46 -27.37 18.19
C GLU A 269 -2.48 -28.34 19.39
N THR A 270 -1.90 -27.96 20.54
CA THR A 270 -1.88 -28.82 21.73
C THR A 270 -3.11 -28.71 22.62
N ILE A 271 -3.91 -27.64 22.48
CA ILE A 271 -5.12 -27.46 23.28
C ILE A 271 -6.17 -28.48 22.81
N PRO A 272 -6.71 -29.31 23.73
CA PRO A 272 -7.73 -30.28 23.36
C PRO A 272 -9.05 -29.58 22.99
N PRO A 273 -9.87 -30.18 22.10
CA PRO A 273 -11.11 -29.58 21.62
C PRO A 273 -12.13 -29.31 22.74
N ASP A 274 -12.11 -30.11 23.81
CA ASP A 274 -13.02 -29.97 24.95
C ASP A 274 -12.78 -28.68 25.75
N ASP A 275 -11.53 -28.21 25.82
CA ASP A 275 -11.15 -27.03 26.60
C ASP A 275 -11.20 -25.72 25.80
N ILE A 276 -11.45 -25.79 24.48
CA ILE A 276 -11.52 -24.61 23.59
C ILE A 276 -12.53 -23.58 24.11
N GLU A 277 -13.72 -24.03 24.51
CA GLU A 277 -14.79 -23.14 24.95
C GLU A 277 -14.40 -22.37 26.23
N LEU A 278 -13.71 -23.03 27.16
CA LEU A 278 -13.22 -22.40 28.39
C LEU A 278 -12.15 -21.35 28.07
N VAL A 279 -11.19 -21.70 27.21
CA VAL A 279 -10.08 -20.81 26.84
C VAL A 279 -10.58 -19.56 26.14
N ILE A 280 -11.55 -19.67 25.22
CA ILE A 280 -12.08 -18.52 24.49
C ILE A 280 -12.88 -17.58 25.40
N LYS A 281 -13.66 -18.15 26.33
CA LYS A 281 -14.50 -17.37 27.24
C LYS A 281 -13.66 -16.47 28.16
N ASP A 282 -12.51 -16.96 28.59
CA ASP A 282 -11.60 -16.23 29.49
C ASP A 282 -10.50 -15.48 28.72
N LEU A 283 -10.51 -15.50 27.38
CA LEU A 283 -9.52 -14.80 26.55
C LEU A 283 -9.74 -13.28 26.64
N PRO A 284 -8.70 -12.48 26.95
CA PRO A 284 -8.84 -11.03 26.99
C PRO A 284 -9.13 -10.44 25.60
N GLU A 285 -10.07 -9.49 25.54
CA GLU A 285 -10.54 -8.86 24.29
C GLU A 285 -9.42 -8.27 23.42
N LYS A 286 -8.34 -7.80 24.06
CA LYS A 286 -7.16 -7.21 23.37
C LYS A 286 -6.47 -8.19 22.41
N TYR A 287 -6.58 -9.50 22.63
CA TYR A 287 -5.92 -10.52 21.82
C TYR A 287 -6.83 -11.13 20.75
N ILE A 288 -8.13 -10.83 20.76
CA ILE A 288 -9.12 -11.44 19.86
C ILE A 288 -8.80 -11.15 18.39
N ASP A 289 -8.49 -9.90 18.04
CA ASP A 289 -8.16 -9.52 16.65
C ASP A 289 -6.91 -10.26 16.14
N LYS A 290 -5.86 -10.34 16.97
CA LYS A 290 -4.66 -11.13 16.64
C LYS A 290 -4.97 -12.61 16.50
N PHE A 291 -5.84 -13.14 17.35
CA PHE A 291 -6.21 -14.54 17.30
C PHE A 291 -7.00 -14.89 16.04
N PHE A 292 -7.99 -14.07 15.66
CA PHE A 292 -8.69 -14.23 14.39
C PHE A 292 -7.75 -14.18 13.19
N LYS A 293 -6.85 -13.20 13.16
CA LYS A 293 -5.83 -13.07 12.10
C LYS A 293 -4.93 -14.29 12.01
N PHE A 294 -4.62 -14.92 13.15
CA PHE A 294 -3.81 -16.13 13.22
C PHE A 294 -4.58 -17.36 12.69
N ILE A 295 -5.82 -17.59 13.16
CA ILE A 295 -6.65 -18.71 12.69
C ILE A 295 -6.90 -18.60 11.19
N ALA A 296 -7.17 -17.39 10.68
CA ALA A 296 -7.42 -17.14 9.28
C ALA A 296 -6.23 -17.47 8.37
N ILE A 297 -4.98 -17.34 8.83
CA ILE A 297 -3.84 -17.83 8.04
C ILE A 297 -3.75 -19.35 8.14
N ASN A 298 -3.87 -19.88 9.37
CA ASN A 298 -3.64 -21.30 9.57
C ASN A 298 -4.67 -22.15 8.83
N ILE A 299 -5.93 -21.72 8.71
CA ILE A 299 -6.93 -22.48 7.94
C ILE A 299 -6.56 -22.65 6.46
N GLU A 300 -5.79 -21.72 5.88
CA GLU A 300 -5.31 -21.82 4.49
C GLU A 300 -4.11 -22.77 4.38
N GLU A 301 -3.30 -22.90 5.44
CA GLU A 301 -2.05 -23.66 5.43
C GLU A 301 -2.19 -25.09 6.00
N SER A 302 -3.00 -25.30 7.04
CA SER A 302 -3.07 -26.57 7.77
C SER A 302 -4.26 -27.45 7.40
N PRO A 303 -4.09 -28.79 7.46
CA PRO A 303 -5.13 -29.74 7.08
C PRO A 303 -6.21 -29.95 8.15
N HIS A 304 -6.07 -29.38 9.35
CA HIS A 304 -6.96 -29.62 10.50
C HIS A 304 -8.24 -28.78 10.45
N LEU A 305 -9.01 -28.89 9.35
CA LEU A 305 -10.17 -28.03 9.07
C LEU A 305 -11.21 -28.03 10.22
N GLU A 306 -11.61 -29.20 10.70
CA GLU A 306 -12.61 -29.33 11.78
C GLU A 306 -12.16 -28.61 13.06
N PHE A 307 -10.87 -28.74 13.41
CA PHE A 307 -10.31 -28.06 14.57
C PHE A 307 -10.39 -26.54 14.43
N HIS A 308 -9.99 -25.97 13.28
CA HIS A 308 -10.11 -24.53 13.04
C HIS A 308 -11.56 -24.05 13.04
N LEU A 309 -12.48 -24.82 12.46
CA LEU A 309 -13.90 -24.48 12.46
C LEU A 309 -14.49 -24.47 13.88
N LEU A 310 -14.11 -25.42 14.73
CA LEU A 310 -14.51 -25.43 16.14
C LEU A 310 -14.04 -24.16 16.86
N TRP A 311 -12.77 -23.78 16.68
CA TRP A 311 -12.25 -22.52 17.22
C TRP A 311 -13.05 -21.31 16.72
N ILE A 312 -13.29 -21.19 15.41
CA ILE A 312 -14.03 -20.06 14.82
C ILE A 312 -15.47 -20.00 15.34
N ILE A 313 -16.19 -21.12 15.37
CA ILE A 313 -17.57 -21.17 15.86
C ILE A 313 -17.63 -20.74 17.31
N LYS A 314 -16.72 -21.25 18.16
CA LYS A 314 -16.69 -20.88 19.58
C LYS A 314 -16.27 -19.43 19.80
N LEU A 315 -15.38 -18.89 18.97
CA LEU A 315 -14.97 -17.49 19.03
C LEU A 315 -16.13 -16.57 18.65
N LEU A 316 -16.82 -16.84 17.54
CA LEU A 316 -17.96 -16.04 17.06
C LEU A 316 -19.23 -16.17 17.92
N THR A 317 -19.35 -17.22 18.73
CA THR A 317 -20.52 -17.40 19.62
C THR A 317 -20.32 -16.74 20.98
N THR A 318 -19.08 -16.48 21.37
CA THR A 318 -18.75 -15.89 22.68
C THR A 318 -18.53 -14.38 22.60
N HIS A 319 -17.89 -13.92 21.52
CA HIS A 319 -17.54 -12.51 21.26
C HIS A 319 -18.26 -11.99 20.02
#